data_AF-R1E9P5-F1
#
_entry.id   AF-R1E9P5-F1
#
_cell.length_a   1.000
_cell.length_b   1.000
_cell.length_c   1.000
_cell.angle_alpha   90.00
_cell.angle_beta   90.00
_cell.angle_gamma   90.00
#
_symmetry.space_group_name_H-M   'P 1'
#
loop_
_entity.id
_entity.type
_entity.pdbx_description
1 polymer ?
#
loop_
_entity_poly.entity_id
_entity_poly.type
_entity_poly.pdbx_seq_one_letter_code
_entity_poly.pdbx_strand_id
1 'polypeptide(L)'
;MWTIGALSAAAVRLPACGSKPSSSRGSPIVMATMQAEQVAVGDDFPNVPITLVTDGCAAEDNCPLLDSSTDLFSSGRNVLVGMPGAFTPTCTDEHLPGYIRGAGKFRSLGVSTVAVVTTNDRFLLTAWKRAMSACLRAEGKASLDGMVSMLADKDADLIKALGVAYNSKLDTKANKFFQLNAGIRSKRFALVVEEGRVAHVAVDEGETDLDATSAESILAWLEERGRASRPSKTRSALQPTLEAEGPGKAAWGAALVASLVGLVASQEGVVAGGGVSFRELVEGLF
;
A
#
# COMPACT_ATOMS: atom_id res chain seq x y z
N MET A 1 29.99 62.51 -42.01
CA MET A 1 30.39 62.31 -43.41
C MET A 1 30.55 60.80 -43.62
N TRP A 2 29.64 60.19 -44.41
CA TRP A 2 29.82 59.04 -45.33
C TRP A 2 30.51 57.76 -44.79
N THR A 3 30.04 56.53 -44.96
CA THR A 3 29.02 55.95 -45.85
C THR A 3 28.72 54.51 -45.41
N ILE A 4 27.47 54.07 -45.62
CA ILE A 4 26.98 52.71 -45.39
C ILE A 4 27.45 51.82 -46.54
N GLY A 5 28.23 50.78 -46.24
CA GLY A 5 28.60 49.73 -47.19
C GLY A 5 27.60 48.58 -47.14
N ALA A 6 26.95 48.29 -48.27
CA ALA A 6 25.97 47.24 -48.43
C ALA A 6 26.59 45.83 -48.24
N LEU A 7 26.05 45.06 -47.31
CA LEU A 7 26.31 43.63 -47.18
C LEU A 7 25.41 42.87 -48.16
N SER A 8 26.08 42.21 -49.11
CA SER A 8 25.46 41.32 -50.10
C SER A 8 24.84 40.09 -49.42
N ALA A 9 23.64 39.73 -49.86
CA ALA A 9 22.88 38.58 -49.36
C ALA A 9 23.60 37.26 -49.69
N ALA A 10 24.03 36.54 -48.65
CA ALA A 10 24.51 35.16 -48.79
C ALA A 10 23.31 34.23 -49.02
N ALA A 11 23.26 33.62 -50.20
CA ALA A 11 22.24 32.64 -50.58
C ALA A 11 22.29 31.40 -49.68
N VAL A 12 21.18 31.11 -49.00
CA VAL A 12 20.95 29.86 -48.27
C VAL A 12 20.82 28.73 -49.30
N ARG A 13 21.83 27.87 -49.42
CA ARG A 13 21.74 26.62 -50.19
C ARG A 13 20.94 25.60 -49.38
N LEU A 14 19.75 25.24 -49.89
CA LEU A 14 19.03 24.05 -49.44
C LEU A 14 19.84 22.79 -49.77
N PRO A 15 19.91 21.79 -48.88
CA PRO A 15 20.66 20.57 -49.16
C PRO A 15 19.94 19.74 -50.23
N ALA A 16 20.72 19.27 -51.20
CA ALA A 16 20.27 18.45 -52.31
C ALA A 16 19.69 17.11 -51.80
N CYS A 17 18.54 16.74 -52.34
CA CYS A 17 17.94 15.43 -52.18
C CYS A 17 18.85 14.38 -52.85
N GLY A 18 19.38 13.40 -52.09
CA GLY A 18 19.90 12.16 -52.69
C GLY A 18 21.32 11.69 -52.37
N SER A 19 21.97 12.09 -51.27
CA SER A 19 23.21 11.41 -50.83
C SER A 19 22.89 10.22 -49.92
N LYS A 20 23.27 9.01 -50.35
CA LYS A 20 23.22 7.80 -49.51
C LYS A 20 24.18 7.97 -48.32
N PRO A 21 23.74 7.72 -47.07
CA PRO A 21 24.64 7.74 -45.92
C PRO A 21 25.66 6.61 -46.03
N SER A 22 26.93 6.92 -45.73
CA SER A 22 28.02 5.96 -45.71
C SER A 22 27.80 4.93 -44.60
N SER A 23 27.90 3.65 -44.95
CA SER A 23 27.78 2.54 -44.01
C SER A 23 29.06 2.41 -43.18
N SER A 24 29.17 3.16 -42.09
CA SER A 24 30.03 2.73 -40.99
C SER A 24 29.29 1.62 -40.25
N ARG A 25 29.92 0.46 -40.15
CA ARG A 25 29.48 -0.66 -39.31
C ARG A 25 29.58 -0.20 -37.86
N GLY A 26 28.54 0.48 -37.38
CA GLY A 26 28.31 0.62 -35.96
C GLY A 26 28.09 -0.79 -35.40
N SER A 27 28.86 -1.15 -34.38
CA SER A 27 28.53 -2.26 -33.50
C SER A 27 27.05 -2.22 -33.20
N PRO A 28 26.34 -3.36 -33.15
CA PRO A 28 24.96 -3.34 -32.72
C PRO A 28 24.94 -2.69 -31.34
N ILE A 29 24.37 -1.49 -31.26
CA ILE A 29 23.84 -1.01 -29.99
C ILE A 29 22.76 -2.03 -29.69
N VAL A 30 23.15 -3.06 -28.96
CA VAL A 30 22.20 -3.89 -28.23
C VAL A 30 21.49 -2.89 -27.35
N MET A 31 20.32 -2.43 -27.79
CA MET A 31 19.34 -1.81 -26.91
C MET A 31 18.93 -2.94 -25.97
N ALA A 32 19.80 -3.20 -24.98
CA ALA A 32 19.49 -4.04 -23.86
C ALA A 32 18.28 -3.37 -23.22
N THR A 33 17.14 -3.99 -23.43
CA THR A 33 15.94 -3.70 -22.65
C THR A 33 16.28 -4.16 -21.24
N MET A 34 16.97 -3.31 -20.48
CA MET A 34 17.14 -3.53 -19.06
C MET A 34 15.77 -3.28 -18.45
N GLN A 35 14.93 -4.31 -18.45
CA GLN A 35 13.99 -4.44 -17.35
C GLN A 35 14.88 -4.49 -16.11
N ALA A 36 14.82 -3.46 -15.27
CA ALA A 36 15.45 -3.52 -13.97
C ALA A 36 14.90 -4.75 -13.26
N GLU A 37 15.75 -5.44 -12.50
CA GLU A 37 15.29 -6.51 -11.63
C GLU A 37 14.25 -5.94 -10.66
N GLN A 38 13.21 -6.72 -10.36
CA GLN A 38 12.17 -6.30 -9.44
C GLN A 38 12.79 -5.94 -8.09
N VAL A 39 12.39 -4.79 -7.54
CA VAL A 39 12.87 -4.31 -6.25
C VAL A 39 12.70 -5.37 -5.16
N ALA A 40 13.73 -5.52 -4.31
CA ALA A 40 13.75 -6.47 -3.20
C ALA A 40 13.58 -5.76 -1.85
N VAL A 41 13.22 -6.54 -0.82
CA VAL A 41 13.21 -6.04 0.55
C VAL A 41 14.64 -5.71 0.99
N GLY A 42 14.85 -4.50 1.49
CA GLY A 42 16.14 -3.97 1.91
C GLY A 42 16.73 -2.94 0.95
N ASP A 43 16.25 -2.89 -0.30
CA ASP A 43 16.73 -1.94 -1.30
C ASP A 43 16.34 -0.50 -0.95
N ASP A 44 17.16 0.45 -1.38
CA ASP A 44 16.86 1.87 -1.28
C ASP A 44 15.75 2.24 -2.28
N PHE A 45 14.80 3.07 -1.85
CA PHE A 45 13.73 3.53 -2.71
C PHE A 45 14.29 4.44 -3.83
N PRO A 46 13.94 4.19 -5.11
CA PRO A 46 14.51 4.92 -6.23
C PRO A 46 14.16 6.41 -6.16
N ASN A 47 15.15 7.25 -6.50
CA ASN A 47 15.00 8.69 -6.63
C ASN A 47 14.76 9.04 -8.10
N VAL A 48 13.52 9.39 -8.42
CA VAL A 48 13.11 9.85 -9.75
C VAL A 48 12.14 11.02 -9.63
N PRO A 49 12.11 11.95 -10.61
CA PRO A 49 11.08 12.97 -10.64
C PRO A 49 9.69 12.36 -10.75
N ILE A 50 8.73 12.89 -9.98
CA ILE A 50 7.34 12.39 -9.99
C ILE A 50 6.36 13.54 -9.78
N THR A 51 5.22 13.51 -10.47
CA THR A 51 4.19 14.55 -10.31
C THR A 51 3.21 14.17 -9.22
N LEU A 52 3.06 15.02 -8.20
CA LEU A 52 2.04 14.86 -7.15
C LEU A 52 0.74 15.53 -7.58
N VAL A 53 -0.35 14.77 -7.61
CA VAL A 53 -1.64 15.23 -8.14
C VAL A 53 -2.50 15.89 -7.05
N THR A 54 -2.70 17.19 -7.20
CA THR A 54 -3.58 18.04 -6.40
C THR A 54 -4.81 18.47 -7.20
N ASP A 55 -5.82 19.06 -6.55
CA ASP A 55 -7.05 19.47 -7.21
C ASP A 55 -6.83 20.60 -8.24
N GLY A 56 -5.73 21.35 -8.09
CA GLY A 56 -5.29 22.41 -9.00
C GLY A 56 -4.54 21.91 -10.24
N CYS A 57 -4.09 20.65 -10.27
CA CYS A 57 -3.23 20.11 -11.34
C CYS A 57 -3.83 20.11 -12.75
N ALA A 58 -5.14 20.31 -12.88
CA ALA A 58 -5.80 20.44 -14.18
C ALA A 58 -5.43 21.75 -14.91
N ALA A 59 -4.97 22.77 -14.18
CA ALA A 59 -4.42 24.00 -14.77
C ALA A 59 -2.90 23.84 -14.99
N GLU A 60 -2.38 24.39 -16.09
CA GLU A 60 -1.03 24.06 -16.60
C GLU A 60 0.12 24.32 -15.61
N ASP A 61 -0.06 25.23 -14.65
CA ASP A 61 1.01 25.70 -13.73
C ASP A 61 0.84 25.29 -12.25
N ASN A 62 -0.23 24.57 -11.91
CA ASN A 62 -0.60 24.35 -10.49
C ASN A 62 -0.30 22.93 -9.98
N CYS A 63 0.47 22.14 -10.74
CA CYS A 63 0.78 20.77 -10.34
C CYS A 63 2.19 20.65 -9.78
N PRO A 64 2.35 20.28 -8.49
CA PRO A 64 3.66 20.05 -7.91
C PRO A 64 4.41 18.93 -8.65
N LEU A 65 5.49 19.29 -9.32
CA LEU A 65 6.50 18.36 -9.76
C LEU A 65 7.48 18.18 -8.60
N LEU A 66 7.61 16.97 -8.09
CA LEU A 66 8.64 16.63 -7.12
C LEU A 66 9.89 16.24 -7.92
N ASP A 67 11.00 16.92 -7.66
CA ASP A 67 12.29 16.59 -8.26
C ASP A 67 12.78 15.20 -7.80
N SER A 68 12.36 14.78 -6.60
CA SER A 68 12.67 13.48 -6.03
C SER A 68 11.45 12.79 -5.46
N SER A 69 11.18 11.58 -5.93
CA SER A 69 10.22 10.65 -5.33
C SER A 69 10.55 10.33 -3.88
N THR A 70 11.83 10.39 -3.46
CA THR A 70 12.22 10.13 -2.06
C THR A 70 11.68 11.18 -1.10
N ASP A 71 11.28 12.36 -1.58
CA ASP A 71 10.70 13.40 -0.72
C ASP A 71 9.42 12.92 -0.03
N LEU A 72 8.72 11.95 -0.63
CA LEU A 72 7.52 11.33 -0.05
C LEU A 72 7.81 10.11 0.83
N PHE A 73 8.96 9.46 0.66
CA PHE A 73 9.23 8.14 1.23
C PHE A 73 10.49 8.04 2.11
N SER A 74 11.26 9.13 2.24
CA SER A 74 12.55 9.19 2.95
C SER A 74 12.45 9.07 4.47
N SER A 75 11.29 9.38 5.06
CA SER A 75 11.11 9.35 6.51
C SER A 75 9.79 8.70 6.90
N GLY A 76 9.79 8.08 8.08
CA GLY A 76 8.65 7.35 8.61
C GLY A 76 8.31 6.12 7.76
N ARG A 77 7.09 5.61 7.96
CA ARG A 77 6.54 4.47 7.24
C ARG A 77 5.54 4.96 6.20
N ASN A 78 5.68 4.51 4.97
CA ASN A 78 4.87 4.92 3.85
C ASN A 78 4.46 3.70 3.02
N VAL A 79 3.35 3.80 2.31
CA VAL A 79 2.85 2.76 1.41
C VAL A 79 2.76 3.32 0.00
N LEU A 80 3.39 2.66 -0.97
CA LEU A 80 3.24 2.97 -2.39
C LEU A 80 2.45 1.84 -3.06
N VAL A 81 1.39 2.20 -3.79
CA VAL A 81 0.53 1.25 -4.49
C VAL A 81 0.58 1.57 -5.98
N GLY A 82 1.02 0.61 -6.80
CA GLY A 82 0.99 0.73 -8.25
C GLY A 82 -0.28 0.14 -8.85
N MET A 83 -0.90 0.87 -9.77
CA MET A 83 -2.08 0.40 -10.49
C MET A 83 -1.87 0.49 -12.01
N PRO A 84 -2.37 -0.47 -12.81
CA PRO A 84 -2.24 -0.47 -14.26
C PRO A 84 -2.75 0.78 -14.96
N GLY A 85 -3.79 1.42 -14.42
CA GLY A 85 -4.24 2.72 -14.89
C GLY A 85 -5.54 3.22 -14.28
N ALA A 86 -5.69 4.54 -14.31
CA ALA A 86 -6.91 5.24 -13.92
C ALA A 86 -8.13 4.80 -14.75
N PHE A 87 -9.32 4.81 -14.15
CA PHE A 87 -10.59 4.42 -14.77
C PHE A 87 -10.70 2.96 -15.25
N THR A 88 -9.73 2.10 -14.90
CA THR A 88 -9.88 0.66 -15.16
C THR A 88 -10.76 0.01 -14.08
N PRO A 89 -11.57 -1.02 -14.41
CA PRO A 89 -12.58 -1.61 -13.52
C PRO A 89 -12.06 -1.96 -12.13
N THR A 90 -11.12 -2.91 -12.02
CA THR A 90 -10.58 -3.36 -10.72
C THR A 90 -9.91 -2.22 -9.94
N CYS A 91 -9.22 -1.29 -10.64
CA CYS A 91 -8.55 -0.18 -9.96
C CYS A 91 -9.56 0.80 -9.34
N THR A 92 -10.66 1.06 -10.05
CA THR A 92 -11.65 2.09 -9.69
C THR A 92 -12.68 1.57 -8.70
N ASP A 93 -13.13 0.33 -8.88
CA ASP A 93 -14.25 -0.22 -8.14
C ASP A 93 -13.81 -0.91 -6.83
N GLU A 94 -12.58 -1.44 -6.78
CA GLU A 94 -12.11 -2.27 -5.66
C GLU A 94 -10.79 -1.78 -5.06
N HIS A 95 -9.73 -1.68 -5.86
CA HIS A 95 -8.36 -1.48 -5.38
C HIS A 95 -8.18 -0.13 -4.66
N LEU A 96 -8.44 0.98 -5.35
CA LEU A 96 -8.35 2.32 -4.78
C LEU A 96 -9.36 2.54 -3.62
N PRO A 97 -10.65 2.16 -3.75
CA PRO A 97 -11.61 2.22 -2.64
C PRO A 97 -11.15 1.48 -1.38
N GLY A 98 -10.49 0.33 -1.51
CA GLY A 98 -9.93 -0.42 -0.39
C GLY A 98 -8.97 0.43 0.45
N TYR A 99 -8.01 1.10 -0.20
CA TYR A 99 -7.07 1.99 0.48
C TYR A 99 -7.74 3.22 1.09
N ILE A 100 -8.77 3.77 0.44
CA ILE A 100 -9.54 4.90 0.97
C ILE A 100 -10.31 4.51 2.24
N ARG A 101 -10.94 3.33 2.26
CA ARG A 101 -11.61 2.79 3.46
C ARG A 101 -10.60 2.48 4.56
N GLY A 102 -9.45 1.92 4.20
CA GLY A 102 -8.37 1.56 5.12
C GLY A 102 -7.54 2.73 5.64
N ALA A 103 -7.68 3.95 5.09
CA ALA A 103 -6.80 5.09 5.40
C ALA A 103 -6.67 5.39 6.90
N GLY A 104 -7.76 5.32 7.65
CA GLY A 104 -7.74 5.50 9.12
C GLY A 104 -6.91 4.42 9.83
N LYS A 105 -7.00 3.18 9.37
CA LYS A 105 -6.26 2.05 9.92
C LYS A 105 -4.78 2.14 9.59
N PHE A 106 -4.41 2.49 8.36
CA PHE A 106 -3.02 2.76 7.97
C PHE A 106 -2.38 3.81 8.87
N ARG A 107 -3.06 4.94 9.09
CA ARG A 107 -2.59 5.98 10.02
C ARG A 107 -2.43 5.46 11.45
N SER A 108 -3.38 4.64 11.94
CA SER A 108 -3.28 4.05 13.29
C SER A 108 -2.09 3.09 13.46
N LEU A 109 -1.58 2.52 12.35
CA LEU A 109 -0.43 1.64 12.30
C LEU A 109 0.88 2.41 11.99
N GLY A 110 0.85 3.74 12.06
CA GLY A 110 2.02 4.61 11.90
C GLY A 110 2.41 4.88 10.44
N VAL A 111 1.52 4.60 9.48
CA VAL A 111 1.75 4.98 8.08
C VAL A 111 1.49 6.48 7.91
N SER A 112 2.50 7.23 7.48
CA SER A 112 2.45 8.66 7.22
C SER A 112 1.74 8.96 5.90
N THR A 113 2.12 8.26 4.83
CA THR A 113 1.57 8.48 3.49
C THR A 113 1.17 7.16 2.85
N VAL A 114 -0.04 7.13 2.26
CA VAL A 114 -0.44 6.12 1.28
C VAL A 114 -0.48 6.80 -0.08
N ALA A 115 0.39 6.40 -1.00
CA ALA A 115 0.51 6.96 -2.33
C ALA A 115 0.09 5.94 -3.39
N VAL A 116 -0.69 6.37 -4.38
CA VAL A 116 -1.13 5.57 -5.51
C VAL A 116 -0.45 6.11 -6.77
N VAL A 117 0.31 5.27 -7.47
CA VAL A 117 1.02 5.62 -8.69
C VAL A 117 0.46 4.89 -9.90
N THR A 118 0.41 5.59 -11.03
CA THR A 118 0.10 5.00 -12.34
C THR A 118 0.99 5.64 -13.41
N THR A 119 1.09 5.01 -14.57
CA THR A 119 1.81 5.58 -15.72
C THR A 119 0.99 6.59 -16.54
N ASN A 120 -0.19 6.96 -16.05
CA ASN A 120 -1.02 7.97 -16.69
C ASN A 120 -0.49 9.39 -16.38
N ASP A 121 -0.81 10.35 -17.25
CA ASP A 121 -0.45 11.74 -17.05
C ASP A 121 -1.25 12.41 -15.91
N ARG A 122 -0.78 13.59 -15.51
CA ARG A 122 -1.38 14.36 -14.42
C ARG A 122 -2.82 14.80 -14.68
N PHE A 123 -3.22 15.05 -15.93
CA PHE A 123 -4.56 15.54 -16.24
C PHE A 123 -5.58 14.42 -16.07
N LEU A 124 -5.26 13.23 -16.59
CA LEU A 124 -6.10 12.05 -16.42
C LEU A 124 -6.22 11.66 -14.94
N LEU A 125 -5.11 11.70 -14.19
CA LEU A 125 -5.16 11.43 -12.75
C LEU A 125 -5.94 12.48 -11.98
N THR A 126 -5.85 13.75 -12.37
CA THR A 126 -6.66 14.81 -11.74
C THR A 126 -8.15 14.58 -11.98
N ALA A 127 -8.53 14.18 -13.20
CA ALA A 127 -9.91 13.84 -13.51
C ALA A 127 -10.40 12.63 -12.71
N TRP A 128 -9.57 11.59 -12.59
CA TRP A 128 -9.88 10.40 -11.80
C TRP A 128 -10.03 10.73 -10.30
N LYS A 129 -9.09 11.50 -9.74
CA LYS A 129 -9.17 12.01 -8.36
C LYS A 129 -10.49 12.74 -8.11
N ARG A 130 -10.91 13.61 -9.03
CA ARG A 130 -12.17 14.36 -8.94
C ARG A 130 -13.39 13.44 -9.00
N ALA A 131 -13.40 12.47 -9.91
CA ALA A 131 -14.48 11.49 -10.03
C ALA A 131 -14.64 10.68 -8.73
N MET A 132 -13.53 10.13 -8.22
CA MET A 132 -13.52 9.38 -6.96
C MET A 132 -13.93 10.26 -5.77
N SER A 133 -13.47 11.51 -5.72
CA SER A 133 -13.90 12.45 -4.68
C SER A 133 -15.39 12.79 -4.76
N ALA A 134 -15.99 12.84 -5.96
CA ALA A 134 -17.42 13.03 -6.12
C ALA A 134 -18.23 11.84 -5.60
N CYS A 135 -17.77 10.60 -5.87
CA CYS A 135 -18.37 9.39 -5.29
C CYS A 135 -18.31 9.42 -3.75
N LEU A 136 -17.15 9.77 -3.19
CA LEU A 136 -16.98 9.85 -1.73
C LEU A 136 -17.82 10.95 -1.07
N ARG A 137 -18.13 12.04 -1.77
CA ARG A 137 -19.04 13.08 -1.25
C ARG A 137 -20.46 12.56 -1.04
N ALA A 138 -20.92 11.64 -1.88
CA ALA A 138 -22.21 10.97 -1.66
C ALA A 138 -22.20 10.13 -0.37
N GLU A 139 -21.03 9.66 0.07
CA GLU A 139 -20.82 8.93 1.33
C GLU A 139 -20.47 9.84 2.53
N GLY A 140 -20.54 11.16 2.37
CA GLY A 140 -20.26 12.13 3.43
C GLY A 140 -18.78 12.45 3.66
N LYS A 141 -17.88 12.04 2.76
CA LYS A 141 -16.44 12.35 2.81
C LYS A 141 -16.11 13.54 1.90
N ALA A 142 -15.36 14.51 2.43
CA ALA A 142 -15.14 15.79 1.76
C ALA A 142 -14.23 15.71 0.51
N SER A 143 -13.14 14.93 0.59
CA SER A 143 -12.21 14.69 -0.53
C SER A 143 -11.33 13.46 -0.24
N LEU A 144 -10.50 13.08 -1.23
CA LEU A 144 -9.43 12.08 -1.08
C LEU A 144 -8.24 12.60 -0.25
N ASP A 145 -8.16 13.92 -0.01
CA ASP A 145 -7.00 14.52 0.63
C ASP A 145 -6.84 14.03 2.07
N GLY A 146 -5.59 13.74 2.46
CA GLY A 146 -5.29 13.13 3.75
C GLY A 146 -5.67 11.65 3.89
N MET A 147 -6.30 11.05 2.87
CA MET A 147 -6.54 9.60 2.79
C MET A 147 -5.51 8.91 1.91
N VAL A 148 -5.35 9.40 0.68
CA VAL A 148 -4.39 8.89 -0.31
C VAL A 148 -3.82 10.03 -1.16
N SER A 149 -2.54 9.94 -1.49
CA SER A 149 -1.87 10.81 -2.46
C SER A 149 -1.84 10.15 -3.83
N MET A 150 -2.08 10.89 -4.90
CA MET A 150 -2.02 10.36 -6.28
C MET A 150 -0.75 10.85 -6.98
N LEU A 151 -0.02 9.94 -7.62
CA LEU A 151 1.26 10.19 -8.29
C LEU A 151 1.15 9.84 -9.78
N ALA A 152 1.50 10.79 -10.64
CA ALA A 152 1.53 10.61 -12.08
C ALA A 152 2.97 10.34 -12.55
N ASP A 153 3.24 9.10 -12.95
CA ASP A 153 4.51 8.65 -13.53
C ASP A 153 4.41 8.56 -15.05
N LYS A 154 4.21 9.71 -15.71
CA LYS A 154 3.89 9.76 -17.15
C LYS A 154 4.92 9.05 -18.05
N ASP A 155 6.19 9.05 -17.64
CA ASP A 155 7.30 8.47 -18.40
C ASP A 155 7.63 7.03 -17.94
N ALA A 156 6.91 6.52 -16.94
CA ALA A 156 7.12 5.24 -16.29
C ALA A 156 8.52 5.09 -15.67
N ASP A 157 9.17 6.19 -15.26
CA ASP A 157 10.54 6.18 -14.77
C ASP A 157 10.62 5.50 -13.40
N LEU A 158 9.66 5.78 -12.51
CA LEU A 158 9.56 5.11 -11.21
C LEU A 158 9.21 3.64 -11.41
N ILE A 159 8.21 3.36 -12.24
CA ILE A 159 7.74 2.00 -12.52
C ILE A 159 8.84 1.11 -13.13
N LYS A 160 9.65 1.66 -14.04
CA LYS A 160 10.83 0.97 -14.60
C LYS A 160 11.92 0.78 -13.55
N ALA A 161 12.21 1.80 -12.74
CA ALA A 161 13.25 1.72 -11.70
C ALA A 161 12.93 0.67 -10.64
N LEU A 162 11.64 0.44 -10.34
CA LEU A 162 11.17 -0.59 -9.42
C LEU A 162 11.12 -2.00 -10.05
N GLY A 163 11.36 -2.14 -11.36
CA GLY A 163 11.29 -3.42 -12.07
C GLY A 163 9.87 -4.00 -12.20
N VAL A 164 8.84 -3.17 -12.04
CA VAL A 164 7.41 -3.56 -12.08
C VAL A 164 6.68 -3.03 -13.33
N ALA A 165 7.47 -2.64 -14.34
CA ALA A 165 6.99 -2.26 -15.66
C ALA A 165 6.58 -3.49 -16.48
N TYR A 166 5.39 -3.47 -17.07
CA TYR A 166 5.00 -4.46 -18.08
C TYR A 166 4.54 -3.77 -19.37
N ASN A 167 4.76 -4.43 -20.50
CA ASN A 167 4.35 -3.93 -21.81
C ASN A 167 3.28 -4.85 -22.38
N SER A 168 2.06 -4.34 -22.51
CA SER A 168 0.95 -5.10 -23.04
C SER A 168 1.28 -5.69 -24.41
N LYS A 169 2.02 -5.01 -25.30
CA LYS A 169 2.33 -5.51 -26.65
C LYS A 169 3.14 -6.83 -26.71
N LEU A 170 3.87 -7.19 -25.65
CA LEU A 170 4.68 -8.41 -25.61
C LEU A 170 3.93 -9.60 -25.02
N ASP A 171 2.86 -9.36 -24.26
CA ASP A 171 2.04 -10.44 -23.69
C ASP A 171 0.86 -10.79 -24.61
N THR A 172 1.20 -11.48 -25.69
CA THR A 172 0.28 -11.83 -26.79
C THR A 172 -0.87 -12.77 -26.42
N LYS A 173 -0.87 -13.34 -25.20
CA LYS A 173 -1.98 -14.18 -24.71
C LYS A 173 -2.98 -13.39 -23.83
N ALA A 174 -2.55 -12.35 -23.11
CA ALA A 174 -3.38 -11.57 -22.19
C ALA A 174 -4.16 -10.41 -22.86
N ASN A 175 -3.63 -9.86 -23.96
CA ASN A 175 -4.17 -8.69 -24.70
C ASN A 175 -5.58 -8.81 -25.31
N LYS A 176 -6.29 -9.93 -25.14
CA LYS A 176 -7.57 -10.15 -25.82
C LYS A 176 -8.75 -9.48 -25.11
N PHE A 177 -8.66 -9.26 -23.79
CA PHE A 177 -9.76 -8.71 -22.99
C PHE A 177 -9.61 -7.21 -22.73
N PHE A 178 -8.41 -6.75 -22.33
CA PHE A 178 -8.05 -5.33 -22.32
C PHE A 178 -7.27 -5.03 -23.60
N GLN A 179 -7.94 -4.53 -24.65
CA GLN A 179 -7.29 -3.97 -25.84
C GLN A 179 -6.56 -2.64 -25.53
N LEU A 180 -5.85 -2.57 -24.40
CA LEU A 180 -4.99 -1.47 -24.01
C LEU A 180 -3.69 -1.60 -24.82
N ASN A 181 -3.73 -1.16 -26.08
CA ASN A 181 -2.56 -0.99 -26.94
C ASN A 181 -1.67 0.19 -26.46
N ALA A 182 -1.45 0.30 -25.15
CA ALA A 182 -1.14 1.54 -24.45
C ALA A 182 0.21 1.45 -23.71
N GLY A 183 1.28 1.25 -24.46
CA GLY A 183 2.66 1.46 -23.98
C GLY A 183 3.04 0.66 -22.73
N ILE A 184 4.00 1.19 -21.98
CA ILE A 184 4.47 0.60 -20.72
C ILE A 184 3.48 0.96 -19.60
N ARG A 185 3.03 -0.03 -18.84
CA ARG A 185 2.14 0.10 -17.69
C ARG A 185 2.78 -0.45 -16.43
N SER A 186 2.18 -0.13 -15.29
CA SER A 186 2.58 -0.67 -13.99
C SER A 186 1.85 -1.97 -13.69
N LYS A 187 2.58 -3.03 -13.31
CA LYS A 187 1.94 -4.17 -12.64
C LYS A 187 1.18 -3.67 -11.40
N ARG A 188 0.22 -4.44 -10.91
CA ARG A 188 -0.34 -4.19 -9.58
C ARG A 188 0.72 -4.56 -8.57
N PHE A 189 1.12 -3.60 -7.74
CA PHE A 189 2.07 -3.82 -6.67
C PHE A 189 1.73 -2.96 -5.47
N ALA A 190 2.22 -3.37 -4.30
CA ALA A 190 2.23 -2.56 -3.11
C ALA A 190 3.58 -2.70 -2.40
N LEU A 191 4.20 -1.57 -2.09
CA LEU A 191 5.43 -1.48 -1.32
C LEU A 191 5.14 -0.84 0.03
N VAL A 192 5.74 -1.37 1.08
CA VAL A 192 5.91 -0.61 2.33
C VAL A 192 7.34 -0.11 2.37
N VAL A 193 7.51 1.20 2.51
CA VAL A 193 8.80 1.88 2.56
C VAL A 193 8.98 2.49 3.95
N GLU A 194 10.11 2.23 4.59
CA GLU A 194 10.46 2.77 5.91
C GLU A 194 11.81 3.46 5.85
N GLU A 195 11.85 4.73 6.25
CA GLU A 195 13.08 5.53 6.28
C GLU A 195 13.85 5.46 4.93
N GLY A 196 13.11 5.56 3.82
CA GLY A 196 13.66 5.49 2.47
C GLY A 196 14.02 4.10 1.96
N ARG A 197 13.80 3.02 2.72
CA ARG A 197 14.11 1.64 2.31
C ARG A 197 12.88 0.76 2.19
N VAL A 198 12.90 -0.15 1.23
CA VAL A 198 11.80 -1.08 0.97
C VAL A 198 11.74 -2.13 2.07
N ALA A 199 10.67 -2.12 2.86
CA ALA A 199 10.43 -3.06 3.96
C ALA A 199 9.51 -4.23 3.56
N HIS A 200 8.69 -4.05 2.53
CA HIS A 200 7.82 -5.09 1.99
C HIS A 200 7.56 -4.87 0.51
N VAL A 201 7.45 -5.97 -0.24
CA VAL A 201 7.13 -6.00 -1.66
C VAL A 201 6.01 -7.01 -1.88
N ALA A 202 4.90 -6.55 -2.44
CA ALA A 202 3.80 -7.39 -2.92
C ALA A 202 3.53 -7.05 -4.39
N VAL A 203 3.40 -8.06 -5.25
CA VAL A 203 3.09 -7.91 -6.68
C VAL A 203 2.05 -8.97 -7.04
N ASP A 204 0.96 -8.57 -7.70
CA ASP A 204 0.00 -9.50 -8.26
C ASP A 204 0.41 -9.81 -9.72
N GLU A 205 0.48 -11.10 -10.07
CA GLU A 205 0.94 -11.53 -11.40
C GLU A 205 -0.13 -11.43 -12.48
N GLY A 206 -1.41 -11.58 -12.13
CA GLY A 206 -2.51 -11.39 -13.07
C GLY A 206 -2.92 -9.92 -13.23
N GLU A 207 -3.32 -9.54 -14.44
CA GLU A 207 -3.75 -8.16 -14.74
C GLU A 207 -5.02 -7.75 -13.99
N THR A 208 -5.86 -8.73 -13.65
CA THR A 208 -7.14 -8.55 -12.93
C THR A 208 -7.05 -8.95 -11.46
N ASP A 209 -5.96 -9.58 -11.05
CA ASP A 209 -5.82 -10.13 -9.71
C ASP A 209 -5.68 -8.99 -8.68
N LEU A 210 -6.27 -9.16 -7.51
CA LEU A 210 -6.21 -8.20 -6.41
C LEU A 210 -6.14 -8.99 -5.09
N ASP A 211 -5.00 -9.64 -4.87
CA ASP A 211 -4.82 -10.54 -3.74
C ASP A 211 -3.75 -9.98 -2.79
N ALA A 212 -2.49 -10.07 -3.18
CA ALA A 212 -1.35 -9.64 -2.36
C ALA A 212 -1.27 -8.11 -2.25
N THR A 213 -1.79 -7.38 -3.25
CA THR A 213 -1.72 -5.92 -3.32
C THR A 213 -2.98 -5.21 -2.80
N SER A 214 -3.95 -5.97 -2.27
CA SER A 214 -5.14 -5.40 -1.64
C SER A 214 -4.80 -4.60 -0.37
N ALA A 215 -5.64 -3.64 -0.01
CA ALA A 215 -5.44 -2.86 1.21
C ALA A 215 -5.48 -3.76 2.46
N GLU A 216 -6.34 -4.77 2.44
CA GLU A 216 -6.52 -5.78 3.47
C GLU A 216 -5.24 -6.60 3.68
N SER A 217 -4.60 -7.07 2.61
CA SER A 217 -3.33 -7.82 2.68
C SER A 217 -2.20 -6.98 3.28
N ILE A 218 -2.06 -5.72 2.85
CA ILE A 218 -1.01 -4.83 3.40
C ILE A 218 -1.29 -4.46 4.85
N LEU A 219 -2.54 -4.23 5.22
CA LEU A 219 -2.93 -4.00 6.62
C LEU A 219 -2.62 -5.22 7.48
N ALA A 220 -2.94 -6.43 7.02
CA ALA A 220 -2.64 -7.67 7.73
C ALA A 220 -1.13 -7.82 7.99
N TRP A 221 -0.30 -7.55 6.98
CA TRP A 221 1.16 -7.57 7.11
C TRP A 221 1.66 -6.55 8.15
N LEU A 222 1.14 -5.32 8.11
CA LEU A 222 1.49 -4.26 9.07
C LEU A 222 1.09 -4.61 10.50
N GLU A 223 -0.09 -5.22 10.69
CA GLU A 223 -0.56 -5.67 12.00
C GLU A 223 0.30 -6.81 12.57
N GLU A 224 0.65 -7.79 11.74
CA GLU A 224 1.51 -8.90 12.13
C GLU A 224 2.90 -8.39 12.55
N ARG A 225 3.50 -7.50 11.76
CA ARG A 225 4.79 -6.90 12.10
C ARG A 225 4.71 -6.04 13.36
N GLY A 226 3.60 -5.32 13.58
CA GLY A 226 3.34 -4.57 14.81
C GLY A 226 3.15 -5.45 16.04
N ARG A 227 2.63 -6.67 15.87
CA ARG A 227 2.57 -7.68 16.94
C ARG A 227 3.95 -8.26 17.24
N ALA A 228 4.75 -8.54 16.21
CA ALA A 228 6.10 -9.08 16.36
C ALA A 228 7.07 -8.09 17.06
N SER A 229 6.89 -6.79 16.87
CA SER A 229 7.71 -5.76 17.53
C SER A 229 7.27 -5.43 18.97
N ARG A 230 6.07 -5.86 19.38
CA ARG A 230 5.59 -5.64 20.75
C ARG A 230 6.29 -6.62 21.69
N PRO A 231 6.91 -6.17 22.79
CA PRO A 231 7.49 -7.08 23.76
C PRO A 231 6.37 -8.00 24.30
N SER A 232 6.55 -9.31 24.09
CA SER A 232 5.64 -10.35 24.57
C SER A 232 5.39 -10.17 26.07
N LYS A 233 4.20 -9.72 26.45
CA LYS A 233 3.72 -9.82 27.84
C LYS A 233 3.18 -11.23 28.08
N THR A 234 4.07 -12.21 28.16
CA THR A 234 3.79 -13.54 28.75
C THR A 234 5.13 -14.24 28.97
N ARG A 235 5.43 -14.84 30.12
CA ARG A 235 4.65 -15.15 31.32
C ARG A 235 5.70 -15.32 32.42
N SER A 236 5.68 -14.53 33.49
CA SER A 236 6.48 -14.84 34.67
C SER A 236 5.96 -16.17 35.22
N ALA A 237 6.62 -17.25 34.85
CA ALA A 237 6.45 -18.53 35.49
C ALA A 237 7.02 -18.37 36.88
N LEU A 238 6.16 -18.03 37.85
CA LEU A 238 6.39 -18.39 39.23
C LEU A 238 6.39 -19.93 39.23
N GLN A 239 7.56 -20.53 39.05
CA GLN A 239 7.75 -21.93 39.39
C GLN A 239 7.52 -22.00 40.91
N PRO A 240 6.57 -22.80 41.41
CA PRO A 240 6.61 -23.15 42.81
C PRO A 240 7.88 -23.98 43.00
N THR A 241 8.84 -23.41 43.73
CA THR A 241 10.01 -24.13 44.22
C THR A 241 9.52 -25.21 45.16
N LEU A 242 9.43 -26.46 44.66
CA LEU A 242 9.42 -27.62 45.53
C LEU A 242 10.86 -27.81 46.04
N GLU A 243 11.23 -27.00 47.02
CA GLU A 243 12.37 -27.28 47.89
C GLU A 243 11.93 -28.36 48.88
N ALA A 244 12.28 -29.60 48.55
CA ALA A 244 12.24 -30.71 49.49
C ALA A 244 13.38 -30.53 50.50
N GLU A 245 13.06 -29.97 51.66
CA GLU A 245 13.93 -30.07 52.83
C GLU A 245 13.95 -31.51 53.37
N GLY A 246 15.14 -32.10 53.40
CA GLY A 246 15.70 -32.77 54.58
C GLY A 246 15.20 -34.18 54.98
N PRO A 247 16.10 -35.14 55.23
CA PRO A 247 15.75 -36.44 55.78
C PRO A 247 15.66 -36.37 57.32
N GLY A 248 14.49 -36.65 57.89
CA GLY A 248 14.29 -36.70 59.34
C GLY A 248 13.20 -37.69 59.74
N LYS A 249 13.58 -38.95 59.98
CA LYS A 249 12.72 -39.95 60.61
C LYS A 249 12.72 -39.75 62.13
N ALA A 250 11.54 -39.49 62.72
CA ALA A 250 11.11 -39.88 64.07
C ALA A 250 9.69 -39.29 64.28
N ALA A 251 8.62 -40.07 64.22
CA ALA A 251 8.03 -40.87 65.31
C ALA A 251 7.30 -40.03 66.38
N TRP A 252 6.22 -40.61 66.94
CA TRP A 252 5.27 -40.09 67.95
C TRP A 252 4.17 -39.17 67.37
N GLY A 253 2.86 -39.38 67.52
CA GLY A 253 2.05 -40.32 68.30
C GLY A 253 0.68 -39.66 68.56
N ALA A 254 -0.40 -40.35 68.16
CA ALA A 254 -1.81 -40.27 68.60
C ALA A 254 -2.39 -38.97 69.24
N ALA A 255 -3.56 -38.51 68.77
CA ALA A 255 -4.86 -38.71 69.46
C ALA A 255 -5.99 -37.82 68.90
N LEU A 256 -7.19 -38.42 68.86
CA LEU A 256 -8.52 -37.82 68.70
C LEU A 256 -8.74 -36.56 69.54
N VAL A 257 -9.59 -35.62 69.07
CA VAL A 257 -10.83 -35.18 69.77
C VAL A 257 -11.80 -34.54 68.75
N ALA A 258 -13.05 -34.99 68.79
CA ALA A 258 -14.22 -34.44 68.10
C ALA A 258 -14.90 -33.32 68.92
N SER A 259 -15.72 -32.51 68.24
CA SER A 259 -16.76 -31.57 68.75
C SER A 259 -16.45 -30.09 68.64
N LEU A 260 -17.17 -29.39 67.76
CA LEU A 260 -18.23 -28.45 68.16
C LEU A 260 -18.96 -27.93 66.92
N VAL A 261 -20.09 -28.58 66.63
CA VAL A 261 -21.21 -28.05 65.84
C VAL A 261 -22.21 -27.47 66.84
N GLY A 262 -22.66 -26.22 66.58
CA GLY A 262 -24.01 -25.78 66.92
C GLY A 262 -24.12 -24.63 67.93
N LEU A 263 -24.42 -23.43 67.43
CA LEU A 263 -25.46 -22.47 67.89
C LEU A 263 -25.32 -21.20 67.01
N VAL A 264 -26.31 -20.65 66.30
CA VAL A 264 -27.74 -20.46 66.59
C VAL A 264 -28.53 -20.40 65.27
N ALA A 265 -29.73 -20.98 65.31
CA ALA A 265 -30.75 -21.02 64.28
C ALA A 265 -31.66 -19.76 64.27
N SER A 266 -32.69 -19.79 63.40
CA SER A 266 -33.87 -18.90 63.27
C SER A 266 -33.73 -17.74 62.27
N GLN A 267 -34.55 -17.57 61.23
CA GLN A 267 -35.86 -18.15 60.88
C GLN A 267 -36.10 -18.17 59.34
N GLU A 268 -36.83 -19.20 58.89
CA GLU A 268 -37.99 -19.24 57.96
C GLU A 268 -38.06 -18.26 56.76
N GLY A 269 -38.43 -18.63 55.53
CA GLY A 269 -39.04 -19.85 54.99
C GLY A 269 -39.33 -19.70 53.47
N VAL A 270 -39.29 -20.84 52.77
CA VAL A 270 -40.15 -21.34 51.67
C VAL A 270 -40.89 -20.35 50.74
N VAL A 271 -40.70 -20.47 49.42
CA VAL A 271 -41.68 -20.67 48.29
C VAL A 271 -40.85 -20.67 46.98
N ALA A 272 -40.53 -21.81 46.36
CA ALA A 272 -41.26 -22.53 45.30
C ALA A 272 -41.37 -21.83 43.93
N GLY A 273 -40.75 -22.44 42.91
CA GLY A 273 -41.35 -22.63 41.58
C GLY A 273 -40.97 -21.66 40.45
N GLY A 274 -40.55 -22.22 39.31
CA GLY A 274 -40.74 -21.58 38.00
C GLY A 274 -39.50 -21.54 37.11
N GLY A 275 -39.12 -22.68 36.53
CA GLY A 275 -38.29 -22.69 35.32
C GLY A 275 -39.15 -22.28 34.12
N VAL A 276 -38.65 -21.35 33.32
CA VAL A 276 -39.16 -21.11 31.96
C VAL A 276 -37.98 -21.11 30.99
N SER A 277 -38.19 -21.88 29.94
CA SER A 277 -37.27 -22.31 28.90
C SER A 277 -37.12 -21.24 27.81
N PHE A 278 -35.99 -21.33 27.12
CA PHE A 278 -35.41 -20.47 26.09
C PHE A 278 -36.20 -20.47 24.76
N ARG A 279 -37.53 -20.25 24.81
CA ARG A 279 -38.42 -20.25 23.63
C ARG A 279 -39.41 -19.07 23.54
N GLU A 280 -39.31 -18.07 24.41
CA GLU A 280 -40.17 -16.87 24.44
C GLU A 280 -39.42 -15.55 24.19
N LEU A 281 -38.29 -15.59 23.47
CA LEU A 281 -37.51 -14.38 23.15
C LEU A 281 -37.31 -14.13 21.65
N VAL A 282 -38.12 -14.78 20.80
CA VAL A 282 -38.15 -14.56 19.34
C VAL A 282 -39.60 -14.60 18.86
N GLU A 283 -40.34 -13.53 19.15
CA GLU A 283 -41.52 -13.09 18.37
C GLU A 283 -41.89 -11.67 18.83
N GLY A 284 -41.28 -10.70 18.17
CA GLY A 284 -41.49 -9.27 18.40
C GLY A 284 -41.02 -8.47 17.18
N LEU A 285 -41.32 -9.00 15.99
CA LEU A 285 -41.26 -8.27 14.72
C LEU A 285 -42.60 -7.57 14.55
N PHE A 286 -42.61 -6.28 14.88
CA PHE A 286 -43.27 -5.22 14.13
C PHE A 286 -42.28 -4.07 14.00
#